data_AF-A0A350NMH1-F1
#
_entry.id   AF-A0A350NMH1-F1
#
_cell.length_a   1.000
_cell.length_b   1.000
_cell.length_c   1.000
_cell.angle_alpha   90.00
_cell.angle_beta   90.00
_cell.angle_gamma   90.00
#
_symmetry.space_group_name_H-M   'P 1'
#
loop_
_entity.id
_entity.type
_entity.pdbx_description
1 polymer ?
#
loop_
_entity_poly.entity_id
_entity_poly.type
_entity_poly.pdbx_seq_one_letter_code
_entity_poly.pdbx_strand_id
1 'polypeptide(L)'
;RAVYRSVQSLYAVTADPGFKKALATTRLPRYYLVGENSEPSPVLSMLEENGVAVHTVPGSGHAMIQSNPAAFADVVARCLKEMDL
;
A
#
# COMPACT_ATOMS: atom_id res chain seq x y z
N ARG A 1 -21.55 -15.41 7.96
CA ARG A 1 -20.72 -15.85 9.13
C ARG A 1 -19.22 -15.93 8.82
N ALA A 2 -18.79 -16.40 7.64
CA ALA A 2 -17.36 -16.42 7.26
C ALA A 2 -16.74 -15.01 7.12
N VAL A 3 -17.41 -14.08 6.41
CA VAL A 3 -16.96 -12.68 6.26
C VAL A 3 -16.76 -11.99 7.61
N TYR A 4 -17.71 -12.12 8.53
CA TYR A 4 -17.61 -11.57 9.89
C TYR A 4 -16.36 -12.06 10.63
N ARG A 5 -16.07 -13.36 10.57
CA ARG A 5 -14.85 -13.92 11.17
C ARG A 5 -13.57 -13.39 10.52
N SER A 6 -13.55 -13.29 9.19
CA SER A 6 -12.40 -12.72 8.47
C SER A 6 -12.14 -11.26 8.87
N VAL A 7 -13.19 -10.46 8.99
CA VAL A 7 -13.08 -9.06 9.44
C VAL A 7 -12.58 -8.98 10.88
N GLN A 8 -13.12 -9.78 11.79
CA GLN A 8 -12.67 -9.80 13.19
C GLN A 8 -11.21 -10.27 13.33
N SER A 9 -10.80 -11.27 12.55
CA SER A 9 -9.41 -11.73 12.52
C SER A 9 -8.47 -10.66 11.97
N LEU A 10 -8.86 -9.94 10.92
CA LEU A 10 -8.08 -8.84 10.36
C LEU A 10 -7.96 -7.70 11.38
N TYR A 11 -9.05 -7.37 12.06
CA TYR A 11 -9.07 -6.32 13.07
C TYR A 11 -8.19 -6.68 14.27
N ALA A 12 -8.25 -7.92 14.76
CA ALA A 12 -7.43 -8.37 15.88
C ALA A 12 -5.91 -8.21 15.62
N VAL A 13 -5.48 -8.39 14.36
CA VAL A 13 -4.06 -8.27 13.97
C VAL A 13 -3.68 -6.81 13.64
N THR A 14 -4.58 -6.06 13.01
CA THR A 14 -4.30 -4.68 12.58
C THR A 14 -4.59 -3.61 13.64
N ALA A 15 -5.34 -3.97 14.69
CA ALA A 15 -5.59 -3.13 15.85
C ALA A 15 -4.42 -3.15 16.86
N ASP A 16 -3.44 -4.05 16.70
CA ASP A 16 -2.24 -4.06 17.53
C ASP A 16 -1.47 -2.72 17.37
N PRO A 17 -1.34 -1.92 18.44
CA PRO A 17 -0.57 -0.68 18.42
C PRO A 17 0.89 -0.89 18.00
N GLY A 18 1.45 -2.07 18.25
CA GLY A 18 2.81 -2.44 17.89
C GLY A 18 3.02 -2.49 16.37
N PHE A 19 2.02 -2.93 15.60
CA PHE A 19 2.12 -3.05 14.14
C PHE A 19 2.27 -1.68 13.48
N LYS A 20 1.43 -0.71 13.85
CA LYS A 20 1.51 0.67 13.34
C LYS A 20 2.85 1.31 13.69
N LYS A 21 3.32 1.11 14.92
CA LYS A 21 4.60 1.64 15.39
C LYS A 21 5.77 1.01 14.62
N ALA A 22 5.80 -0.31 14.49
CA ALA A 22 6.85 -1.02 13.76
C ALA A 22 6.89 -0.62 12.27
N LEU A 23 5.71 -0.48 11.65
CA LEU A 23 5.61 0.04 10.30
C LEU A 23 6.11 1.48 10.22
N ALA A 24 5.77 2.37 11.15
CA ALA A 24 6.24 3.75 11.14
C ALA A 24 7.76 3.87 11.36
N THR A 25 8.37 2.98 12.14
CA THR A 25 9.79 3.08 12.52
C THR A 25 10.75 2.29 11.62
N THR A 26 10.26 1.47 10.70
CA THR A 26 11.17 0.68 9.84
C THR A 26 11.82 1.56 8.77
N ARG A 27 13.12 1.33 8.56
CA ARG A 27 13.98 2.12 7.67
C ARG A 27 14.23 1.45 6.32
N LEU A 28 13.58 0.32 6.05
CA LEU A 28 13.65 -0.32 4.73
C LEU A 28 13.07 0.63 3.68
N PRO A 29 13.68 0.75 2.48
CA PRO A 29 13.09 1.50 1.39
C PRO A 29 11.69 0.96 1.11
N ARG A 30 10.75 1.88 0.92
CA ARG A 30 9.33 1.57 0.93
C ARG A 30 8.57 2.48 0.01
N TYR A 31 7.66 1.86 -0.73
CA TYR A 31 6.79 2.50 -1.69
C TYR A 31 5.36 2.14 -1.35
N TYR A 32 4.46 3.10 -1.53
CA TYR A 32 3.03 2.86 -1.45
C TYR A 32 2.42 2.94 -2.84
N LEU A 33 1.73 1.89 -3.27
CA LEU A 33 1.06 1.85 -4.56
C LEU A 33 -0.43 2.17 -4.36
N VAL A 34 -0.95 3.08 -5.18
CA VAL A 34 -2.37 3.45 -5.19
C VAL A 34 -2.91 3.41 -6.61
N GLY A 35 -4.11 2.89 -6.82
CA GLY A 35 -4.73 2.88 -8.14
C GLY A 35 -5.22 4.28 -8.50
N GLU A 36 -5.05 4.71 -9.75
CA GLU A 36 -5.52 6.00 -10.29
C GLU A 36 -6.99 6.30 -9.98
N ASN A 37 -7.85 5.27 -10.00
CA ASN A 37 -9.28 5.37 -9.75
C ASN A 37 -9.65 5.12 -8.29
N SER A 38 -8.68 5.18 -7.37
CA SER A 38 -8.95 5.02 -5.93
C SER A 38 -9.51 6.32 -5.36
N GLU A 39 -10.38 6.20 -4.36
CA GLU A 39 -10.86 7.36 -3.62
C GLU A 39 -9.70 8.14 -2.98
N PRO A 40 -9.75 9.48 -2.95
CA PRO A 40 -8.77 10.30 -2.27
C PRO A 40 -8.62 9.87 -0.81
N SER A 41 -7.37 9.65 -0.39
CA SER A 41 -7.08 9.23 0.98
C SER A 41 -6.14 10.21 1.66
N PRO A 42 -6.51 10.77 2.84
CA PRO A 42 -5.64 11.67 3.59
C PRO A 42 -4.35 10.99 4.07
N VAL A 43 -4.30 9.65 4.01
CA VAL A 43 -3.10 8.88 4.35
C VAL A 43 -1.95 9.12 3.36
N LEU A 44 -2.24 9.49 2.11
CA LEU A 44 -1.19 9.64 1.08
C LEU A 44 -0.24 10.78 1.43
N SER A 45 -0.77 11.94 1.80
CA SER A 45 0.04 13.10 2.22
C SER A 45 0.89 12.77 3.45
N MET A 46 0.31 12.06 4.44
CA MET A 46 1.04 11.61 5.62
C MET A 46 2.19 10.66 5.25
N LEU A 47 2.00 9.77 4.27
CA LEU A 47 3.05 8.84 3.83
C LEU A 47 4.20 9.58 3.16
N GLU A 48 3.89 10.52 2.26
CA GLU A 48 4.89 11.35 1.57
C GLU A 48 5.70 12.21 2.56
N GLU A 49 5.03 12.83 3.54
CA GLU A 49 5.68 13.60 4.61
C GLU A 49 6.65 12.75 5.46
N ASN A 50 6.42 11.44 5.55
CA ASN A 50 7.27 10.49 6.27
C ASN A 50 8.30 9.80 5.35
N GLY A 51 8.54 10.33 4.15
CA GLY A 51 9.56 9.84 3.22
C GLY A 51 9.18 8.54 2.51
N VAL A 52 7.90 8.19 2.47
CA VAL A 52 7.40 7.04 1.69
C VAL A 52 6.99 7.54 0.31
N ALA A 53 7.67 7.06 -0.73
CA ALA A 53 7.30 7.40 -2.10
C ALA A 53 5.97 6.74 -2.49
N VAL A 54 5.05 7.54 -3.03
CA VAL A 54 3.74 7.07 -3.50
C VAL A 54 3.77 6.95 -5.03
N HIS A 55 3.37 5.81 -5.56
CA HIS A 55 3.24 5.60 -7.00
C HIS A 55 1.80 5.24 -7.38
N THR A 56 1.34 5.87 -8.44
CA THR A 56 0.01 5.62 -9.00
C THR A 56 0.06 4.51 -10.05
N VAL A 57 -0.81 3.51 -9.92
CA VAL A 57 -1.03 2.47 -10.94
C VAL A 57 -2.16 2.91 -11.87
N PRO A 58 -1.88 3.11 -13.17
CA PRO A 58 -2.87 3.65 -14.10
C PRO A 58 -4.03 2.68 -14.37
N GLY A 59 -5.21 3.25 -14.61
CA GLY A 59 -6.43 2.51 -14.96
C GLY A 59 -6.91 1.52 -13.90
N SER A 60 -6.52 1.70 -12.63
CA SER A 60 -6.79 0.75 -11.54
C SER A 60 -7.44 1.40 -10.34
N GLY A 61 -8.34 0.67 -9.66
CA GLY A 61 -8.83 1.01 -8.33
C GLY A 61 -8.02 0.31 -7.23
N HIS A 62 -8.60 0.06 -6.06
CA HIS A 62 -7.91 -0.59 -4.94
C HIS A 62 -7.30 -1.96 -5.29
N ALA A 63 -8.03 -2.76 -6.07
CA ALA A 63 -7.63 -4.12 -6.45
C ALA A 63 -6.69 -4.15 -7.68
N MET A 64 -5.63 -3.36 -7.67
CA MET A 64 -4.74 -3.10 -8.82
C MET A 64 -4.19 -4.37 -9.49
N ILE A 65 -3.77 -5.36 -8.68
CA ILE A 65 -3.24 -6.64 -9.17
C ILE A 65 -4.27 -7.39 -10.01
N GLN A 66 -5.57 -7.23 -9.70
CA GLN A 66 -6.66 -7.90 -10.39
C GLN A 66 -7.17 -7.06 -11.57
N SER A 67 -7.27 -5.73 -11.40
CA SER A 67 -7.82 -4.84 -12.43
C SER A 67 -6.86 -4.57 -13.58
N ASN A 68 -5.55 -4.42 -13.30
CA ASN A 68 -4.54 -4.17 -14.31
C ASN A 68 -3.18 -4.75 -13.88
N PRO A 69 -3.00 -6.08 -13.95
CA PRO A 69 -1.79 -6.74 -13.48
C PRO A 69 -0.52 -6.27 -14.20
N ALA A 70 -0.62 -5.90 -15.49
CA ALA A 70 0.52 -5.41 -16.27
C ALA A 70 1.00 -4.05 -15.74
N ALA A 71 0.08 -3.08 -15.61
CA ALA A 71 0.43 -1.78 -15.07
C ALA A 71 0.93 -1.86 -13.63
N PHE A 72 0.34 -2.75 -12.82
CA PHE A 72 0.84 -3.00 -11.47
C PHE A 72 2.29 -3.51 -11.48
N ALA A 73 2.59 -4.50 -12.33
CA ALA A 73 3.93 -5.06 -12.44
C ALA A 73 4.96 -4.03 -12.92
N ASP A 74 4.60 -3.16 -13.88
CA ASP A 74 5.47 -2.10 -14.38
C ASP A 74 5.81 -1.07 -13.28
N VAL A 75 4.83 -0.70 -12.45
CA VAL A 75 5.07 0.20 -11.32
C VAL A 75 5.95 -0.46 -10.27
N VAL A 76 5.72 -1.74 -9.93
CA VAL A 76 6.58 -2.49 -9.01
C VAL A 76 8.01 -2.57 -9.55
N ALA A 77 8.19 -2.87 -10.83
CA ALA A 77 9.50 -2.93 -11.46
C ALA A 77 10.23 -1.58 -11.41
N ARG A 78 9.50 -0.46 -11.52
CA ARG A 78 10.05 0.89 -11.34
C ARG A 78 10.52 1.11 -9.91
N CYS A 79 9.69 0.81 -8.92
CA CYS A 79 10.07 0.93 -7.50
C CYS A 79 11.34 0.12 -7.19
N LEU A 80 11.46 -1.10 -7.72
CA LEU A 80 12.64 -1.94 -7.51
C LEU A 80 13.91 -1.34 -8.15
N LYS A 81 13.79 -0.69 -9.30
CA LYS A 81 14.93 0.02 -9.93
C LYS A 81 15.34 1.26 -9.15
N GLU A 82 14.40 1.96 -8.54
CA GLU A 82 14.66 3.14 -7.70
C GLU A 82 15.33 2.78 -6.37
N MET A 83 15.23 1.53 -5.91
CA MET A 83 15.86 1.03 -4.69
C MET A 83 17.37 0.77 -4.81
N ASP A 84 17.96 0.96 -6.00
CA ASP A 84 19.38 0.69 -6.28
C ASP A 84 19.80 -0.76 -5.88
N LEU A 85 19.01 -1.74 -6.34
CA LEU A 85 19.37 -3.16 -6.35
C LEU A 85 20.20 -3.54 -7.57
#